data_AF-A0A7J9VID0-F1
#
_entry.id   AF-A0A7J9VID0-F1
#
_cell.length_a   1.000
_cell.length_b   1.000
_cell.length_c   1.000
_cell.angle_alpha   90.00
_cell.angle_beta   90.00
_cell.angle_gamma   90.00
#
_symmetry.space_group_name_H-M   'P 1'
#
loop_
_entity.id
_entity.type
_entity.pdbx_description
1 polymer ?
#
loop_
_entity_poly.entity_id
_entity_poly.type
_entity_poly.pdbx_seq_one_letter_code
_entity_poly.pdbx_strand_id
1 'polypeptide(L)'
;MALREGVYQLGPQSGRLRVLTGRTGVGARAGHDLVIEATSWDCHVTMNPAEPARSSVTVEVEVDSFEVREGTGGVKPLTDSDRSEIKRTIREKILHTSRHPTITFQSTSVGGSPEALTVDGDLTIMGVTRPAAVQG
;
A
#
# COMPACT_ATOMS: atom_id res chain seq x y z
N MET A 1 -2.76 20.58 -13.66
CA MET A 1 -2.59 21.32 -12.40
C MET A 1 -1.12 21.18 -12.02
N ALA A 2 -0.38 22.28 -11.87
CA ALA A 2 1.07 22.20 -11.65
C ALA A 2 1.37 21.81 -10.20
N LEU A 3 2.31 20.87 -10.00
CA LEU A 3 2.90 20.57 -8.70
C LEU A 3 3.55 21.84 -8.14
N ARG A 4 3.27 22.15 -6.87
CA ARG A 4 3.82 23.33 -6.19
C ARG A 4 4.81 22.88 -5.12
N GLU A 5 5.77 23.75 -4.83
CA GLU A 5 6.63 23.57 -3.67
C GLU A 5 5.80 23.66 -2.38
N GLY A 6 6.09 22.79 -1.42
CA GLY A 6 5.42 22.78 -0.14
C GLY A 6 5.45 21.44 0.59
N VAL A 7 4.84 21.43 1.77
CA VAL A 7 4.62 20.23 2.58
C VAL A 7 3.16 19.82 2.49
N TYR A 8 2.92 18.55 2.21
CA TYR A 8 1.60 17.97 2.08
C TYR A 8 1.41 16.82 3.07
N GLN A 9 0.17 16.68 3.52
CA GLN A 9 -0.33 15.54 4.28
C GLN A 9 -1.36 14.84 3.41
N LEU A 10 -1.13 13.56 3.12
CA LEU A 10 -2.03 12.73 2.35
C LEU A 10 -2.51 11.58 3.23
N GLY A 11 -3.77 11.20 3.06
CA GLY A 11 -4.36 10.07 3.77
C GLY A 11 -5.54 9.50 3.00
N PRO A 12 -6.40 8.67 3.64
CA PRO A 12 -7.55 8.03 3.00
C PRO A 12 -8.53 8.99 2.30
N GLN A 13 -8.54 10.27 2.69
CA GLN A 13 -9.35 11.32 2.04
C GLN A 13 -8.72 11.82 0.72
N SER A 14 -7.42 11.63 0.55
CA SER A 14 -6.63 12.07 -0.60
C SER A 14 -6.54 11.00 -1.70
N GLY A 15 -6.75 9.73 -1.36
CA GLY A 15 -6.60 8.62 -2.29
C GLY A 15 -6.85 7.25 -1.67
N ARG A 16 -6.52 6.19 -2.41
CA ARG A 16 -6.68 4.79 -1.98
C ARG A 16 -5.36 4.05 -2.07
N LEU A 17 -5.01 3.32 -1.01
CA LEU A 17 -3.93 2.34 -1.02
C LEU A 17 -4.51 0.93 -1.09
N ARG A 18 -4.16 0.19 -2.14
CA ARG A 18 -4.73 -1.13 -2.42
C ARG A 18 -3.65 -2.18 -2.64
N VAL A 19 -3.86 -3.35 -2.06
CA VAL A 19 -3.11 -4.57 -2.33
C VAL A 19 -3.98 -5.46 -3.21
N LEU A 20 -3.45 -5.82 -4.37
CA LEU A 20 -4.09 -6.75 -5.29
C LEU A 20 -3.41 -8.10 -5.16
N THR A 21 -4.18 -9.13 -4.86
CA THR A 21 -3.68 -10.51 -4.81
C THR A 21 -4.24 -11.30 -5.98
N GLY A 22 -3.42 -12.19 -6.53
CA GLY A 22 -3.79 -13.05 -7.65
C GLY A 22 -3.39 -14.48 -7.38
N ARG A 23 -4.25 -15.42 -7.80
CA ARG A 23 -3.99 -16.86 -7.74
C ARG A 23 -3.39 -17.35 -9.05
N THR A 24 -2.51 -18.33 -8.96
CA THR A 24 -1.91 -19.00 -10.11
C THR A 24 -1.90 -20.53 -9.90
N GLY A 25 -1.67 -21.29 -10.96
CA GLY A 25 -1.50 -22.74 -10.89
C GLY A 25 -2.79 -23.58 -10.88
N VAL A 26 -2.61 -24.89 -10.71
CA VAL A 26 -3.70 -25.88 -10.69
C VAL A 26 -4.54 -25.66 -9.44
N GLY A 27 -5.81 -25.29 -9.61
CA GLY A 27 -6.70 -24.92 -8.51
C GLY A 27 -6.99 -23.42 -8.40
N ALA A 28 -6.41 -22.58 -9.27
CA ALA A 28 -6.72 -21.15 -9.35
C ALA A 28 -8.19 -20.83 -9.71
N ARG A 29 -9.06 -21.82 -9.96
CA ARG A 29 -10.51 -21.58 -10.04
C ARG A 29 -11.21 -21.64 -8.68
N ALA A 30 -10.56 -22.19 -7.65
CA ALA A 30 -11.19 -22.46 -6.36
C ALA A 30 -11.07 -21.30 -5.34
N GLY A 31 -9.99 -20.50 -5.35
CA GLY A 31 -9.81 -19.38 -4.40
C GLY A 31 -10.47 -18.06 -4.83
N HIS A 32 -10.06 -16.92 -4.29
CA HIS A 32 -10.43 -15.59 -4.79
C HIS A 32 -9.19 -14.72 -5.04
N ASP A 33 -9.24 -13.90 -6.09
CA ASP A 33 -8.31 -12.78 -6.27
C ASP A 33 -8.89 -11.60 -5.50
N LEU A 34 -8.09 -11.00 -4.61
CA LEU A 34 -8.59 -10.02 -3.66
C LEU A 34 -8.12 -8.62 -4.01
N VAL A 35 -9.02 -7.65 -3.85
CA VAL A 35 -8.66 -6.24 -3.69
C VAL A 35 -8.82 -5.91 -2.21
N ILE A 36 -7.69 -5.67 -1.56
CA ILE A 36 -7.61 -5.29 -0.14
C ILE A 36 -7.24 -3.82 -0.10
N GLU A 37 -7.96 -3.03 0.69
CA GLU A 37 -7.71 -1.59 0.84
C GLU A 37 -7.26 -1.28 2.26
N ALA A 38 -6.19 -0.50 2.40
CA ALA A 38 -5.80 0.06 3.68
C ALA A 38 -6.63 1.31 3.96
N THR A 39 -7.40 1.30 5.04
CA THR A 39 -8.35 2.38 5.36
C THR A 39 -7.80 3.41 6.34
N SER A 40 -6.64 3.14 6.95
CA SER A 40 -5.90 4.06 7.80
C SER A 40 -4.43 4.07 7.39
N TRP A 41 -3.98 5.21 6.91
CA TRP A 41 -2.61 5.47 6.52
C TRP A 41 -2.36 6.97 6.54
N ASP A 42 -1.10 7.35 6.66
CA ASP A 42 -0.64 8.72 6.59
C ASP A 42 0.57 8.81 5.66
N CYS A 43 0.69 9.93 4.96
CA CYS A 43 1.80 10.21 4.08
C CYS A 43 2.20 11.68 4.18
N HIS A 44 3.48 11.90 4.51
CA HIS A 44 4.11 13.21 4.49
C HIS A 44 4.91 13.38 3.20
N VAL A 45 4.64 14.45 2.46
CA VAL A 45 5.40 14.79 1.25
C VAL A 45 6.01 16.18 1.41
N THR A 46 7.32 16.27 1.23
CA THR A 46 8.00 17.55 0.95
C THR A 46 8.25 17.57 -0.55
N MET A 47 7.73 18.58 -1.25
CA MET A 47 7.83 18.70 -2.71
C MET A 47 8.67 19.92 -3.07
N ASN A 48 9.65 19.73 -3.95
CA ASN A 48 10.36 20.80 -4.64
C ASN A 48 10.39 20.50 -6.14
N PRO A 49 9.47 21.07 -6.94
CA PRO A 49 9.38 20.77 -8.37
C PRO A 49 10.57 21.28 -9.19
N ALA A 50 11.25 22.32 -8.71
CA ALA A 50 12.43 22.89 -9.38
C ALA A 50 13.67 22.02 -9.18
N GLU A 51 13.74 21.31 -8.06
CA GLU A 51 14.87 20.46 -7.68
C GLU A 51 14.33 19.16 -7.04
N PRO A 52 13.79 18.22 -7.84
CA PRO A 52 13.08 17.04 -7.34
C PRO A 52 13.87 16.21 -6.32
N ALA A 53 15.20 16.17 -6.45
CA ALA A 53 16.10 15.49 -5.51
C ALA A 53 16.04 16.01 -4.06
N ARG A 54 15.46 17.19 -3.83
CA ARG A 54 15.19 17.74 -2.48
C ARG A 54 13.80 17.42 -1.94
N SER A 55 13.00 16.70 -2.71
CA SER A 55 11.70 16.20 -2.28
C SER A 55 11.87 14.94 -1.43
N SER A 56 10.90 14.65 -0.58
CA SER A 56 10.88 13.46 0.25
C SER A 56 9.46 12.96 0.45
N VAL A 57 9.30 11.65 0.59
CA VAL A 57 8.02 10.99 0.86
C VAL A 57 8.21 9.98 1.99
N THR A 58 7.36 10.06 3.02
CA THR A 58 7.24 9.00 4.04
C THR A 58 5.80 8.56 4.13
N VAL A 59 5.57 7.25 4.19
CA VAL A 59 4.24 6.66 4.31
C VAL A 59 4.23 5.69 5.47
N GLU A 60 3.17 5.72 6.26
CA GLU A 60 2.88 4.74 7.30
C GLU A 60 1.47 4.19 7.10
N VAL A 61 1.34 2.86 7.11
CA VAL A 61 0.08 2.17 6.87
C VAL A 61 -0.23 1.28 8.07
N GLU A 62 -1.41 1.49 8.67
CA GLU A 62 -1.90 0.65 9.77
C GLU A 62 -2.43 -0.67 9.21
N VAL A 63 -1.79 -1.78 9.53
CA VAL A 63 -2.10 -3.07 8.91
C VAL A 63 -3.48 -3.59 9.33
N ASP A 64 -3.91 -3.30 10.55
CA ASP A 64 -5.25 -3.68 11.06
C ASP A 64 -6.40 -2.95 10.35
N SER A 65 -6.07 -1.90 9.57
CA SER A 65 -7.03 -1.15 8.76
C SER A 65 -7.36 -1.80 7.41
N PHE A 66 -6.77 -2.98 7.12
CA PHE A 66 -7.00 -3.68 5.86
C PHE A 66 -8.43 -4.23 5.77
N GLU A 67 -9.11 -3.85 4.69
CA GLU A 67 -10.47 -4.27 4.39
C GLU A 67 -10.54 -4.95 3.01
N VAL A 68 -11.15 -6.14 2.95
CA VAL A 68 -11.39 -6.83 1.67
C VAL A 68 -12.54 -6.12 0.96
N ARG A 69 -12.23 -5.37 -0.11
CA ARG A 69 -13.23 -4.67 -0.92
C ARG A 69 -13.87 -5.60 -1.93
N GLU A 70 -13.05 -6.32 -2.69
CA GLU A 70 -13.51 -7.17 -3.78
C GLU A 70 -12.85 -8.55 -3.68
N GLY A 71 -13.59 -9.57 -4.08
CA GLY A 71 -13.09 -10.92 -4.29
C GLY A 71 -13.67 -11.45 -5.59
N THR A 72 -12.81 -11.70 -6.57
CA THR A 72 -13.22 -12.19 -7.88
C THR A 72 -12.74 -13.63 -8.11
N GLY A 73 -13.44 -14.35 -8.99
CA GLY A 73 -13.28 -15.79 -9.14
C GLY A 73 -13.93 -16.58 -8.00
N GLY A 74 -13.40 -17.77 -7.75
CA GLY A 74 -13.95 -18.71 -6.77
C GLY A 74 -15.20 -19.42 -7.26
N VAL A 75 -15.56 -20.48 -6.54
CA VAL A 75 -16.78 -21.25 -6.86
C VAL A 75 -18.04 -20.50 -6.41
N LYS A 76 -17.93 -19.71 -5.33
CA LYS A 76 -19.01 -18.90 -4.76
C LYS A 76 -18.50 -17.48 -4.45
N PRO A 77 -19.36 -16.46 -4.45
CA PRO A 77 -18.99 -15.13 -3.97
C PRO A 77 -18.51 -15.16 -2.51
N LEU A 78 -17.62 -14.24 -2.15
CA LEU A 78 -17.22 -14.06 -0.75
C LEU A 78 -18.39 -13.59 0.11
N THR A 79 -18.61 -14.28 1.22
CA THR A 79 -19.50 -13.84 2.30
C THR A 79 -18.77 -12.92 3.28
N ASP A 80 -19.51 -12.25 4.16
CA ASP A 80 -18.92 -11.42 5.22
C ASP A 80 -18.11 -12.25 6.23
N SER A 81 -18.51 -13.50 6.46
CA SER A 81 -17.74 -14.45 7.27
C SER A 81 -16.40 -14.78 6.61
N ASP A 82 -16.38 -14.98 5.29
CA ASP A 82 -15.13 -15.22 4.56
C ASP A 82 -14.19 -14.02 4.64
N ARG A 83 -14.73 -12.80 4.45
CA ARG A 83 -13.96 -11.55 4.57
C ARG A 83 -13.36 -11.38 5.96
N SER A 84 -14.14 -11.70 7.00
CA SER A 84 -13.70 -11.65 8.39
C SER A 84 -12.57 -12.66 8.67
N GLU A 85 -12.68 -13.88 8.14
CA GLU A 85 -11.65 -14.91 8.29
C GLU A 85 -10.37 -14.58 7.49
N ILE A 86 -10.50 -13.98 6.30
CA ILE A 86 -9.38 -13.46 5.52
C ILE A 86 -8.66 -12.38 6.32
N LYS A 87 -9.40 -11.40 6.87
CA LYS A 87 -8.82 -10.33 7.70
C LYS A 87 -8.09 -10.90 8.90
N ARG A 88 -8.69 -11.88 9.60
CA ARG A 88 -8.06 -12.58 10.72
C ARG A 88 -6.78 -13.31 10.30
N THR A 89 -6.80 -13.98 9.16
CA THR A 89 -5.62 -14.69 8.62
C THR A 89 -4.49 -13.74 8.28
N ILE A 90 -4.79 -12.62 7.61
CA ILE A 90 -3.81 -11.55 7.33
C ILE A 90 -3.19 -11.08 8.64
N ARG A 91 -4.02 -10.80 9.65
CA ARG A 91 -3.59 -10.29 10.95
C ARG A 91 -2.69 -11.25 11.72
N GLU A 92 -3.14 -12.49 11.89
CA GLU A 92 -2.57 -13.42 12.86
C GLU A 92 -1.50 -14.35 12.27
N LYS A 93 -1.67 -14.74 11.00
CA LYS A 93 -0.87 -15.80 10.38
C LYS A 93 0.11 -15.27 9.34
N ILE A 94 -0.21 -14.15 8.69
CA ILE A 94 0.61 -13.59 7.61
C ILE A 94 1.47 -12.45 8.15
N LEU A 95 0.85 -11.35 8.60
CA LEU A 95 1.55 -10.10 8.95
C LEU A 95 1.87 -9.97 10.44
N HIS A 96 1.25 -10.78 11.30
CA HIS A 96 1.47 -10.77 12.75
C HIS A 96 1.37 -9.35 13.35
N THR A 97 0.26 -8.66 13.13
CA THR A 97 0.13 -7.21 13.36
C THR A 97 0.31 -6.79 14.82
N SER A 98 0.11 -7.69 15.78
CA SER A 98 0.43 -7.42 17.18
C SER A 98 1.93 -7.16 17.42
N ARG A 99 2.81 -7.68 16.55
CA ARG A 99 4.26 -7.42 16.56
C ARG A 99 4.69 -6.42 15.49
N HIS A 100 3.95 -6.34 14.40
CA HIS A 100 4.25 -5.49 13.25
C HIS A 100 2.99 -4.69 12.85
N PRO A 101 2.59 -3.68 13.64
CA PRO A 101 1.32 -2.98 13.44
C PRO A 101 1.32 -2.14 12.16
N THR A 102 2.50 -1.72 11.70
CA THR A 102 2.65 -0.78 10.59
C THR A 102 3.51 -1.33 9.46
N ILE A 103 3.20 -0.90 8.24
CA ILE A 103 4.07 -0.98 7.06
C ILE A 103 4.55 0.44 6.76
N THR A 104 5.85 0.62 6.54
CA THR A 104 6.43 1.94 6.29
C THR A 104 7.15 2.00 4.95
N PHE A 105 7.08 3.15 4.30
CA PHE A 105 7.91 3.49 3.15
C PHE A 105 8.62 4.82 3.42
N GLN A 106 9.92 4.88 3.15
CA GLN A 106 10.70 6.11 3.25
C GLN A 106 11.51 6.31 1.97
N SER A 107 11.29 7.43 1.28
CA SER A 107 12.04 7.75 0.08
C SER A 107 13.53 7.96 0.38
N THR A 108 14.38 7.40 -0.46
CA THR A 108 15.82 7.64 -0.50
C THR A 108 16.22 8.55 -1.65
N SER A 109 15.40 8.62 -2.71
CA SER A 109 15.58 9.52 -3.84
C SER A 109 14.24 9.88 -4.47
N VAL A 110 14.10 11.12 -4.90
CA VAL A 110 12.99 11.58 -5.74
C VAL A 110 13.59 12.20 -7.00
N GLY A 111 13.15 11.75 -8.16
CA GLY A 111 13.66 12.21 -9.45
C GLY A 111 12.60 12.18 -10.54
N GLY A 112 13.03 12.47 -11.77
CA GLY A 112 12.15 12.57 -12.92
C GLY A 112 11.66 14.00 -13.17
N SER A 113 10.58 14.11 -13.94
CA SER A 113 9.94 15.40 -14.25
C SER A 113 8.60 15.51 -13.52
N PRO A 114 7.99 16.70 -13.46
CA PRO A 114 6.64 16.86 -12.90
C PRO A 114 5.57 15.98 -13.57
N GLU A 115 5.80 15.49 -14.78
CA GLU A 115 4.90 14.61 -15.54
C GLU A 115 5.24 13.12 -15.41
N ALA A 116 6.43 12.78 -14.89
CA ALA A 116 6.93 11.42 -14.76
C ALA A 116 7.88 11.32 -13.56
N LEU A 117 7.33 11.18 -12.36
CA LEU A 117 8.12 11.12 -11.13
C LEU A 117 8.54 9.68 -10.83
N THR A 118 9.78 9.52 -10.37
CA THR A 118 10.26 8.27 -9.79
C THR A 118 10.66 8.52 -8.34
N VAL A 119 10.16 7.68 -7.45
CA VAL A 119 10.48 7.71 -6.02
C VAL A 119 11.07 6.37 -5.63
N ASP A 120 12.38 6.34 -5.39
CA ASP A 120 13.06 5.21 -4.79
C ASP A 120 12.99 5.33 -3.27
N GLY A 121 12.84 4.20 -2.58
CA GLY A 121 12.79 4.20 -1.12
C GLY A 121 12.89 2.83 -0.50
N ASP A 122 12.91 2.83 0.82
CA ASP A 122 12.95 1.65 1.65
C ASP A 122 11.54 1.29 2.11
N LEU A 123 11.08 0.11 1.72
CA LEU A 123 9.79 -0.47 2.13
C LEU A 123 10.04 -1.49 3.24
N THR A 124 9.43 -1.28 4.40
CA THR A 124 9.52 -2.17 5.54
C THR A 124 8.20 -2.87 5.77
N ILE A 125 8.20 -4.21 5.67
CA ILE A 125 7.05 -5.07 5.95
C ILE A 125 7.49 -6.12 6.95
N MET A 126 6.76 -6.27 8.06
CA MET A 126 7.11 -7.18 9.16
C MET A 126 8.55 -7.01 9.68
N GLY A 127 9.03 -5.76 9.76
CA GLY A 127 10.39 -5.45 10.20
C GLY A 127 11.51 -5.81 9.21
N VAL A 128 11.17 -6.29 8.01
CA VAL A 128 12.12 -6.54 6.93
C VAL A 128 12.08 -5.40 5.94
N THR A 129 13.20 -4.69 5.80
CA THR A 129 13.37 -3.57 4.88
C THR A 129 13.99 -4.02 3.56
N ARG A 130 13.39 -3.60 2.45
CA ARG A 130 13.92 -3.81 1.08
C ARG A 130 13.68 -2.57 0.22
N PRO A 131 14.55 -2.31 -0.77
CA PRO A 131 14.33 -1.22 -1.71
C PRO A 131 13.10 -1.46 -2.57
N ALA A 132 12.35 -0.40 -2.84
CA ALA A 132 11.21 -0.37 -3.74
C ALA A 132 11.20 0.97 -4.51
N ALA A 133 10.64 0.95 -5.72
CA ALA A 133 10.49 2.12 -6.56
C ALA A 133 9.02 2.35 -6.90
N VAL A 134 8.57 3.59 -6.84
CA VAL A 134 7.24 4.04 -7.27
C VAL A 134 7.41 4.93 -8.50
N GLN A 135 6.60 4.66 -9.51
CA GLN A 135 6.55 5.44 -10.75
C GLN A 135 5.16 6.08 -10.87
N GLY A 136 5.13 7.38 -11.20
CA GLY A 136 3.92 8.18 -11.36
C GLY A 136 3.94 8.99 -12.63
#